data_AF-I3R2Z9-F1
#
_entry.id   AF-I3R2Z9-F1
#
_cell.length_a   1.000
_cell.length_b   1.000
_cell.length_c   1.000
_cell.angle_alpha   90.00
_cell.angle_beta   90.00
_cell.angle_gamma   90.00
#
_symmetry.space_group_name_H-M   'P 1'
#
loop_
_entity.id
_entity.type
_entity.pdbx_description
1 polymer ?
#
loop_
_entity_poly.entity_id
_entity_poly.type
_entity_poly.pdbx_seq_one_letter_code
_entity_poly.pdbx_strand_id
1 'polypeptide(L)' 'MADHRATVTCPTCGLEEAFSKLATARVRIEEHREETGHDPIWELDRVAPGVERMGAEAGVCGVSDR' A
#
# COMPACT_ATOMS: atom_id res chain seq x y z
N MET A 1 8.23 16.97 -13.30
CA MET A 1 7.96 15.52 -13.45
C MET A 1 7.19 15.09 -12.23
N ALA A 2 6.05 14.42 -12.38
CA ALA A 2 5.29 13.94 -11.25
C ALA A 2 6.13 12.86 -10.56
N ASP A 3 6.64 13.16 -9.38
CA ASP A 3 7.35 12.20 -8.54
C ASP A 3 6.31 11.17 -8.07
N HIS A 4 6.26 10.03 -8.74
CA HIS A 4 5.43 8.91 -8.32
C HIS A 4 5.98 8.43 -6.98
N ARG A 5 5.17 8.54 -5.93
CA ARG A 5 5.63 8.29 -4.56
C ARG A 5 5.19 6.91 -4.08
N ALA A 6 4.08 6.39 -4.60
CA ALA A 6 3.56 5.08 -4.25
C ALA A 6 2.91 4.41 -5.47
N THR A 7 3.11 3.10 -5.61
CA THR A 7 2.41 2.26 -6.60
C THR A 7 1.59 1.24 -5.83
N VAL A 8 0.29 1.20 -6.06
CA VAL A 8 -0.63 0.22 -5.47
C VAL A 8 -0.77 -0.93 -6.46
N THR A 9 -0.48 -2.14 -6.02
CA THR A 9 -0.61 -3.37 -6.81
C THR A 9 -1.49 -4.38 -6.10
N CYS A 10 -2.44 -5.00 -6.80
CA CYS A 10 -3.23 -6.10 -6.26
C CYS A 10 -2.83 -7.43 -6.92
N PRO A 11 -2.24 -8.38 -6.18
CA PRO A 11 -1.84 -9.67 -6.74
C PRO A 11 -3.03 -10.57 -7.10
N THR A 12 -4.22 -10.30 -6.54
CA THR A 12 -5.42 -11.12 -6.77
C THR A 12 -6.10 -10.81 -8.10
N CYS A 13 -6.23 -9.53 -8.45
CA CYS A 13 -6.91 -9.10 -9.67
C CYS A 13 -5.99 -8.45 -10.71
N GLY A 14 -4.70 -8.26 -10.39
CA GLY A 14 -3.73 -7.63 -11.28
C GLY A 14 -3.87 -6.11 -11.39
N LEU A 15 -4.48 -5.45 -10.39
CA LEU A 15 -4.52 -3.99 -10.33
C LEU A 15 -3.10 -3.43 -10.24
N GLU A 16 -2.77 -2.38 -10.99
CA GLU A 16 -1.53 -1.62 -10.84
C GLU A 16 -1.81 -0.13 -11.08
N GLU A 17 -1.64 0.70 -10.05
CA GLU A 17 -1.93 2.14 -10.12
C GLU A 17 -0.85 2.94 -9.39
N ALA A 18 -0.24 3.90 -10.08
CA ALA A 18 0.81 4.76 -9.52
C ALA A 18 0.26 6.14 -9.08
N PHE A 19 0.59 6.53 -7.86
CA PHE A 19 0.13 7.75 -7.20
C PHE A 19 1.30 8.64 -6.79
N SER A 20 1.15 9.95 -7.01
CA SER A 20 2.10 10.95 -6.52
C SER A 20 1.87 11.33 -5.04
N LYS A 21 0.69 10.99 -4.50
CA LYS A 21 0.27 11.32 -3.12
C LYS A 21 -0.04 10.05 -2.33
N LEU A 22 0.60 9.90 -1.16
CA LEU A 22 0.36 8.77 -0.26
C LEU A 22 -1.08 8.71 0.24
N ALA A 23 -1.69 9.86 0.53
CA ALA A 23 -3.08 9.93 0.97
C ALA A 23 -4.05 9.34 -0.07
N THR A 24 -3.81 9.61 -1.35
CA THR A 24 -4.63 9.05 -2.43
C THR A 24 -4.40 7.55 -2.60
N ALA A 25 -3.14 7.10 -2.53
CA ALA A 25 -2.83 5.67 -2.58
C ALA A 25 -3.48 4.89 -1.43
N ARG A 26 -3.49 5.48 -0.21
CA ARG A 26 -4.12 4.91 0.98
C ARG A 26 -5.63 4.72 0.80
N VAL A 27 -6.32 5.77 0.35
CA VAL A 27 -7.77 5.70 0.07
C VAL A 27 -8.06 4.61 -0.97
N ARG A 28 -7.26 4.54 -2.04
CA ARG A 28 -7.43 3.53 -3.08
C ARG A 28 -7.32 2.09 -2.56
N ILE A 29 -6.39 1.83 -1.64
CA ILE A 29 -6.22 0.52 -0.98
C ILE A 29 -7.47 0.15 -0.19
N GLU A 30 -7.97 1.10 0.61
CA GLU A 30 -9.16 0.90 1.44
C GLU A 30 -10.40 0.67 0.56
N GLU A 31 -10.63 1.52 -0.44
CA GLU A 31 -11.72 1.35 -1.40
C GLU A 31 -11.63 -0.01 -2.11
N HIS A 32 -10.45 -0.40 -2.61
CA HIS A 32 -10.29 -1.68 -3.29
C HIS A 32 -10.63 -2.86 -2.38
N ARG A 33 -10.21 -2.79 -1.11
CA ARG A 33 -10.50 -3.82 -0.11
C ARG A 33 -11.99 -3.92 0.18
N GLU A 34 -12.69 -2.79 0.30
CA GLU A 34 -14.13 -2.76 0.53
C GLU A 34 -14.92 -3.25 -0.68
N GLU A 35 -14.51 -2.87 -1.90
CA GLU A 35 -15.20 -3.23 -3.14
C GLU A 35 -14.97 -4.68 -3.55
N THR A 36 -13.75 -5.19 -3.38
CA THR A 36 -13.35 -6.49 -3.94
C THR A 36 -13.07 -7.55 -2.87
N GLY A 37 -12.90 -7.15 -1.61
CA GLY A 37 -12.41 -8.04 -0.55
C GLY A 37 -10.95 -8.44 -0.71
N HIS A 38 -10.20 -7.86 -1.65
CA HIS A 38 -8.79 -8.14 -1.84
C HIS A 38 -7.91 -7.32 -0.91
N ASP A 39 -6.69 -7.79 -0.72
CA ASP A 39 -5.66 -7.07 0.04
C ASP A 39 -4.59 -6.58 -0.94
N PRO A 40 -4.73 -5.36 -1.49
CA PRO A 40 -3.71 -4.80 -2.37
C PRO A 40 -2.50 -4.37 -1.55
N ILE A 41 -1.32 -4.56 -2.12
CA ILE A 41 -0.05 -4.10 -1.58
C ILE A 41 0.35 -2.77 -2.22
N TRP A 42 1.33 -2.10 -1.63
CA TRP A 42 1.88 -0.88 -2.21
C TRP A 42 3.39 -0.80 -2.04
N GLU A 43 4.04 -0.24 -3.05
CA GLU A 43 5.48 -0.03 -3.10
C GLU A 43 5.76 1.47 -3.15
N LEU A 44 6.77 1.92 -2.38
CA LEU A 44 7.17 3.32 -2.33
C LEU A 44 8.47 3.50 -3.13
N ASP A 45 8.41 4.25 -4.23
CA ASP A 45 9.56 4.44 -5.16
C ASP A 45 10.72 5.20 -4.50
N ARG A 46 10.39 6.15 -3.60
CA ARG A 46 11.35 6.81 -2.72
C ARG A 46 10.74 6.95 -1.33
N VAL A 47 11.24 6.15 -0.39
CA VAL A 47 10.92 6.30 1.03
C VAL A 47 11.32 7.72 1.43
N ALA A 48 10.34 8.61 1.55
CA ALA A 48 10.56 9.87 2.26
C ALA A 48 11.08 9.48 3.65
N PRO A 49 12.27 9.97 4.08
CA PRO A 49 12.85 9.60 5.37
C PRO A 49 11.89 10.05 6.47
N GLY A 50 11.09 9.14 7.01
CA GLY A 50 10.04 9.47 7.99
C GLY A 50 8.82 8.53 8.05
N VAL A 51 8.64 7.59 7.13
CA VAL A 51 7.50 6.63 7.17
C VAL A 51 7.98 5.22 7.48
N GLU A 52 8.74 5.07 8.57
CA GLU A 52 9.16 3.74 9.05
C GLU A 52 8.24 3.17 10.15
N ARG A 53 7.18 3.89 10.56
CA ARG A 53 6.42 3.51 11.77
C ARG A 53 4.91 3.83 11.73
N MET A 54 4.17 3.42 10.71
CA MET A 54 2.69 3.47 10.76
C MET A 54 1.98 2.25 10.14
N GLY A 55 2.72 1.20 9.76
CA GLY A 55 2.14 -0.07 9.30
C GLY A 55 1.99 -1.13 10.40
N ALA A 56 2.09 -0.76 11.68
CA ALA A 56 2.13 -1.70 12.81
C ALA A 56 0.80 -1.81 13.59
N GLU A 57 -0.25 -1.12 13.15
CA GLU A 57 -1.57 -1.10 13.81
C GLU A 57 -2.70 -1.69 12.96
N ALA A 58 -2.38 -2.22 11.78
CA ALA A 58 -3.24 -3.18 11.07
C ALA A 58 -2.66 -4.58 11.33
N GLY A 59 -3.32 -5.36 12.19
CA GLY A 59 -2.82 -6.63 12.71
C GLY A 59 -2.28 -7.58 11.64
N VAL A 60 -0.95 -7.67 11.54
CA VAL A 60 -0.28 -8.79 10.90
C VAL A 60 -0.12 -9.89 11.97
N CYS A 61 -1.01 -10.87 11.94
CA CYS A 61 -0.83 -12.09 12.70
C CYS A 61 0.36 -12.87 12.11
N GLY A 62 1.44 -12.91 12.87
CA GLY A 62 2.38 -14.02 13.07
C GLY A 62 2.84 -14.84 11.87
N VAL A 63 4.16 -14.82 11.65
CA VAL A 63 4.92 -16.07 11.64
C VAL A 63 6.14 -15.92 12.56
N SER A 64 6.10 -16.68 13.66
CA SER A 64 7.29 -17.00 14.44
C SER A 64 8.24 -17.82 13.56
N ASP A 65 9.52 -17.44 13.48
CA ASP A 65 10.65 -18.38 13.51
C ASP A 65 11.98 -17.62 13.66
N ARG A 66 12.48 -17.54 14.90
CA ARG A 66 13.74 -18.17 15.34
C ARG A 66 14.33 -17.53 16.59
#